data_AF-G5E3Q2-F1
#
_entry.id   AF-G5E3Q2-F1
#
_cell.length_a   1.000
_cell.length_b   1.000
_cell.length_c   1.000
_cell.angle_alpha   90.00
_cell.angle_beta   90.00
_cell.angle_gamma   90.00
#
_symmetry.space_group_name_H-M   'P 1'
#
loop_
_entity.id
_entity.type
_entity.pdbx_description
1 polymer ?
#
loop_
_entity_poly.entity_id
_entity_poly.type
_entity_poly.pdbx_seq_one_letter_code
_entity_poly.pdbx_strand_id
1 'polypeptide(L)'
;FTLLAGLRLFGIGRMVTRPWLEVYDEPCYWTITKVKIDYTAENMDHGKAWGYLTFRGKEENEVKEISKVMYPEPETIRYVPYPPLMRAMILAQMQKEGKPPEPVIDLQRPCSFSKDYFEKERAAR
;
A
#
# COMPACT_ATOMS: atom_id res chain seq x y z
N PHE A 1 -11.89 -1.05 -7.23
CA PHE A 1 -13.11 -1.82 -7.58
C PHE A 1 -12.93 -2.65 -8.84
N THR A 2 -12.02 -2.29 -9.76
CA THR A 2 -11.71 -3.00 -11.02
C THR A 2 -11.52 -4.52 -10.85
N LEU A 3 -10.84 -4.96 -9.79
CA LEU A 3 -10.67 -6.39 -9.48
C LEU A 3 -12.00 -7.12 -9.22
N LEU A 4 -12.97 -6.44 -8.59
CA LEU A 4 -14.29 -7.01 -8.31
C LEU A 4 -15.18 -7.02 -9.56
N ALA A 5 -15.10 -5.99 -10.38
CA ALA A 5 -15.88 -5.88 -11.62
C ALA A 5 -15.60 -7.04 -12.61
N GLY A 6 -14.37 -7.56 -12.64
CA GLY A 6 -14.01 -8.72 -13.46
C GLY A 6 -14.46 -10.08 -12.92
N LEU A 7 -15.01 -10.15 -11.70
CA LEU A 7 -15.42 -11.40 -11.06
C LEU A 7 -16.93 -11.64 -11.23
N ARG A 8 -17.31 -12.92 -11.33
CA ARG A 8 -18.72 -13.32 -11.33
C ARG A 8 -19.38 -12.85 -10.04
N LEU A 9 -20.55 -12.20 -10.16
CA LEU A 9 -21.29 -11.62 -9.02
C LEU A 9 -20.44 -10.66 -8.19
N PHE A 10 -19.52 -9.92 -8.83
CA PHE A 10 -18.68 -8.92 -8.17
C PHE A 10 -17.83 -9.46 -7.01
N GLY A 11 -17.55 -10.76 -7.00
CA GLY A 11 -16.76 -11.40 -5.95
C GLY A 11 -17.46 -11.54 -4.61
N ILE A 12 -18.79 -11.53 -4.56
CA ILE A 12 -19.54 -11.82 -3.32
C ILE A 12 -19.14 -13.20 -2.77
N GLY A 13 -18.86 -13.26 -1.47
CA GLY A 13 -18.36 -14.45 -0.77
C GLY A 13 -16.86 -14.68 -0.91
N ARG A 14 -16.12 -13.84 -1.66
CA ARG A 14 -14.66 -13.91 -1.74
C ARG A 14 -14.02 -13.04 -0.64
N MET A 15 -12.82 -13.44 -0.27
CA MET A 15 -11.96 -12.69 0.65
C MET A 15 -11.08 -11.74 -0.17
N VAL A 16 -10.95 -10.50 0.28
CA VAL A 16 -10.03 -9.51 -0.29
C VAL A 16 -9.09 -9.00 0.79
N THR A 17 -7.81 -8.97 0.46
CA THR A 17 -6.75 -8.48 1.34
C THR A 17 -6.21 -7.16 0.81
N ARG A 18 -5.97 -6.22 1.72
CA ARG A 18 -5.16 -5.01 1.45
C ARG A 18 -3.67 -5.35 1.65
N PRO A 19 -2.72 -4.46 1.32
CA PRO A 19 -1.29 -4.67 1.61
C PRO A 19 -0.98 -4.59 3.13
N TRP A 20 -1.74 -5.35 3.93
CA TRP A 20 -1.50 -5.64 5.33
C TRP A 20 -0.66 -6.88 5.52
N LEU A 21 -0.59 -7.75 4.51
CA LEU A 21 0.17 -9.01 4.53
C LEU A 21 1.66 -8.79 4.83
N GLU A 22 2.17 -7.60 4.52
CA GLU A 22 3.58 -7.26 4.72
C GLU A 22 3.82 -6.44 5.99
N VAL A 23 2.74 -6.04 6.69
CA VAL A 23 2.79 -5.23 7.92
C VAL A 23 2.48 -6.08 9.15
N TYR A 24 1.61 -7.08 9.01
CA TYR A 24 1.19 -7.96 10.08
C TYR A 24 1.35 -9.42 9.64
N ASP A 25 1.91 -10.26 10.53
CA ASP A 25 2.02 -11.71 10.31
C ASP A 25 0.66 -12.41 10.42
N GLU A 26 -0.31 -11.78 11.10
CA GLU A 26 -1.64 -12.34 11.32
C GLU A 26 -2.59 -12.05 10.15
N PRO A 27 -3.53 -12.96 9.84
CA PRO A 27 -4.42 -12.80 8.70
C PRO A 27 -5.33 -11.59 8.87
N CYS A 28 -5.27 -10.68 7.89
CA CYS A 28 -6.12 -9.49 7.81
C CYS A 28 -6.83 -9.44 6.45
N TYR A 29 -8.14 -9.70 6.42
CA TYR A 29 -8.92 -9.75 5.19
C TYR A 29 -10.35 -9.24 5.39
N TRP A 30 -11.00 -8.92 4.27
CA TRP A 30 -12.42 -8.60 4.21
C TRP A 30 -13.17 -9.69 3.46
N THR A 31 -14.26 -10.20 4.03
CA THR A 31 -15.18 -11.11 3.33
C THR A 31 -16.31 -10.31 2.72
N ILE A 32 -16.40 -10.26 1.39
CA ILE A 32 -17.39 -9.42 0.69
C ILE A 32 -18.77 -10.05 0.81
N THR A 33 -19.74 -9.30 1.33
CA THR A 33 -21.14 -9.76 1.46
C THR A 33 -22.08 -9.06 0.49
N LYS A 34 -21.90 -7.74 0.31
CA LYS A 34 -22.78 -6.93 -0.54
C LYS A 34 -21.94 -5.97 -1.36
N VAL A 35 -22.36 -5.77 -2.61
CA VAL A 35 -21.74 -4.82 -3.53
C VAL A 35 -22.84 -4.02 -4.21
N LYS A 36 -22.71 -2.69 -4.19
CA LYS A 36 -23.57 -1.76 -4.91
C LYS A 36 -22.73 -1.07 -5.97
N ILE A 37 -23.06 -1.33 -7.22
CA ILE A 37 -22.36 -0.75 -8.38
C ILE A 37 -23.03 0.55 -8.79
N ASP A 38 -22.22 1.52 -9.18
CA ASP A 38 -22.68 2.73 -9.82
C ASP A 38 -22.73 2.49 -11.33
N TYR A 39 -23.92 2.16 -11.84
CA TYR A 39 -24.13 1.83 -13.26
C TYR A 39 -23.93 3.00 -14.23
N THR A 40 -23.71 4.21 -13.71
CA THR A 40 -23.37 5.39 -14.51
C THR A 40 -21.92 5.38 -15.00
N ALA A 41 -21.06 4.56 -14.40
CA ALA A 41 -19.68 4.41 -14.83
C ALA A 41 -19.58 3.44 -16.01
N GLU A 42 -18.92 3.88 -17.09
CA GLU A 42 -18.78 3.13 -18.35
C GLU A 42 -18.17 1.73 -18.13
N ASN A 43 -17.24 1.60 -17.19
CA ASN A 43 -16.55 0.34 -16.89
C ASN A 43 -17.04 -0.36 -15.61
N MET A 44 -18.13 0.11 -14.99
CA MET A 44 -18.63 -0.42 -13.70
C MET A 44 -17.52 -0.50 -12.62
N ASP A 45 -16.53 0.38 -12.72
CA ASP A 45 -15.34 0.47 -11.89
C ASP A 45 -15.56 1.34 -10.64
N HIS A 46 -16.80 1.79 -10.45
CA HIS A 46 -17.24 2.57 -9.30
C HIS A 46 -18.36 1.84 -8.55
N GLY A 47 -18.31 1.93 -7.23
CA GLY A 47 -19.32 1.36 -6.36
C GLY A 47 -18.88 1.31 -4.90
N LYS A 48 -19.80 0.84 -4.08
CA LYS A 48 -19.61 0.59 -2.65
C LYS A 48 -19.64 -0.91 -2.38
N ALA A 49 -18.80 -1.35 -1.45
CA ALA A 49 -18.76 -2.74 -1.00
C ALA A 49 -18.89 -2.80 0.52
N TRP A 50 -19.57 -3.84 1.01
CA TRP A 50 -19.71 -4.14 2.42
C TRP A 50 -19.22 -5.56 2.68
N GLY A 51 -18.71 -5.78 3.88
CA GLY A 51 -18.18 -7.08 4.26
C GLY A 51 -17.87 -7.20 5.74
N TYR A 52 -17.46 -8.40 6.13
CA TYR A 52 -16.92 -8.69 7.46
C TYR A 52 -15.42 -8.38 7.46
N LEU A 53 -14.94 -7.65 8.48
CA LEU A 53 -13.53 -7.40 8.68
C LEU A 53 -12.95 -8.48 9.59
N THR A 54 -11.90 -9.15 9.15
CA THR A 54 -11.02 -9.91 10.03
C THR A 54 -9.72 -9.12 10.14
N PHE A 55 -9.41 -8.61 11.32
CA PHE A 55 -8.19 -7.87 11.58
C PHE A 55 -7.35 -8.59 12.63
N ARG A 56 -6.13 -8.96 12.26
CA ARG A 56 -5.18 -9.71 13.10
C ARG A 56 -5.79 -11.00 13.67
N GLY A 57 -6.48 -11.76 12.82
CA GLY A 57 -7.16 -13.00 13.19
C GLY A 57 -8.42 -12.85 14.06
N LYS A 58 -8.83 -11.63 14.41
CA LYS A 58 -10.12 -11.39 15.08
C LYS A 58 -11.17 -11.08 14.04
N GLU A 59 -12.14 -11.98 13.89
CA GLU A 59 -13.29 -11.75 13.04
C GLU A 59 -14.29 -10.81 13.71
N GLU A 60 -14.75 -9.84 12.95
CA GLU A 60 -15.84 -8.95 13.34
C GLU A 60 -17.11 -9.39 12.62
N ASN A 61 -18.15 -9.74 13.39
CA ASN A 61 -19.44 -10.19 12.86
C ASN A 61 -20.33 -9.04 12.36
N GLU A 62 -19.85 -7.81 12.41
CA GLU A 62 -20.57 -6.65 11.91
C GLU A 62 -20.24 -6.39 10.45
N VAL A 63 -21.28 -6.18 9.64
CA VAL A 63 -21.12 -5.81 8.24
C VAL A 63 -20.75 -4.33 8.17
N LYS A 64 -19.49 -4.04 7.84
CA LYS A 64 -18.98 -2.68 7.69
C LYS A 64 -18.79 -2.31 6.23
N GLU A 65 -18.93 -1.01 5.94
CA GLU A 65 -18.58 -0.47 4.62
C GLU A 65 -17.06 -0.52 4.46
N ILE A 66 -16.62 -1.13 3.36
CA ILE A 66 -15.21 -1.17 3.01
C ILE A 66 -14.86 0.22 2.48
N SER A 67 -14.07 0.96 3.25
CA SER A 67 -13.60 2.28 2.82
C SER A 67 -12.50 2.13 1.76
N LYS A 68 -12.31 3.19 0.94
CA LYS A 68 -11.22 3.29 -0.04
C LYS A 68 -11.20 2.17 -1.11
N VAL A 69 -12.35 1.58 -1.46
CA VAL A 69 -12.46 0.52 -2.50
C VAL A 69 -12.01 1.02 -3.88
N MET A 70 -12.16 2.33 -4.13
CA MET A 70 -11.80 2.96 -5.39
C MET A 70 -10.30 3.23 -5.53
N TYR A 71 -9.62 3.60 -4.44
CA TYR A 71 -8.25 4.09 -4.54
C TYR A 71 -7.26 2.93 -4.41
N PRO A 72 -6.47 2.63 -5.47
CA PRO A 72 -5.24 1.89 -5.27
C PRO A 72 -4.37 2.64 -4.24
N GLU A 73 -3.68 1.90 -3.37
CA GLU A 73 -2.64 2.51 -2.55
C GLU A 73 -1.66 3.20 -3.52
N PRO A 74 -1.33 4.49 -3.33
CA PRO A 74 -0.34 5.12 -4.18
C PRO A 74 0.95 4.31 -4.10
N GLU A 75 1.55 4.01 -5.25
CA GLU A 75 2.88 3.41 -5.29
C GLU A 75 3.84 4.37 -4.59
N THR A 76 4.27 4.01 -3.38
CA THR A 76 5.27 4.80 -2.65
C THR A 76 6.55 4.79 -3.46
N ILE A 77 7.16 5.95 -3.68
CA ILE A 77 8.43 6.09 -4.39
C ILE A 77 9.47 5.20 -3.70
N ARG A 78 9.82 4.07 -4.32
CA ARG A 78 10.79 3.11 -3.78
C ARG A 78 12.23 3.48 -4.11
N TYR A 79 12.45 4.17 -5.22
CA TYR A 79 13.79 4.52 -5.69
C TYR A 79 13.92 6.01 -5.86
N VAL A 80 14.98 6.57 -5.30
CA VAL A 80 15.33 7.99 -5.46
C VAL A 80 16.76 8.10 -6.00
N PRO A 81 17.01 9.00 -6.96
CA PRO A 81 18.35 9.28 -7.42
C PRO A 81 19.23 9.79 -6.28
N TYR A 82 20.48 9.34 -6.23
CA TYR A 82 21.45 9.85 -5.25
C TYR A 82 21.63 11.37 -5.42
N PRO A 83 21.81 12.11 -4.31
CA PRO A 83 22.19 13.52 -4.35
C PRO A 83 23.44 13.74 -5.22
N PRO A 84 23.59 14.90 -5.90
CA PRO A 84 24.62 15.12 -6.91
C PRO A 84 26.04 14.78 -6.45
N LEU A 85 26.39 15.16 -5.22
CA LEU A 85 27.71 14.89 -4.64
C LEU A 85 27.96 13.40 -4.42
N MET A 86 27.00 12.70 -3.80
CA MET A 86 27.10 11.27 -3.51
C MET A 86 27.12 10.45 -4.80
N ARG A 87 26.30 10.82 -5.79
CA ARG A 87 26.31 10.23 -7.13
C ARG A 87 27.69 10.34 -7.78
N ALA A 88 28.32 11.51 -7.73
CA ALA A 88 29.65 11.73 -8.30
C ALA A 88 30.73 10.89 -7.59
N MET A 89 30.69 10.79 -6.26
CA MET A 89 31.62 9.95 -5.49
C MET A 89 31.51 8.46 -5.87
N ILE A 90 30.29 7.93 -5.94
CA ILE A 90 30.06 6.51 -6.27
C ILE A 90 30.50 6.22 -7.70
N LEU A 91 30.20 7.11 -8.66
CA LEU A 91 30.65 6.96 -10.05
C LEU A 91 32.18 6.94 -10.17
N ALA A 92 32.88 7.78 -9.41
CA ALA A 92 34.34 7.79 -9.38
C ALA A 92 34.93 6.49 -8.79
N GLN A 93 34.24 5.83 -7.86
CA GLN A 93 34.63 4.52 -7.33
C GLN A 93 34.35 3.40 -8.34
N MET A 94 33.18 3.42 -8.99
CA MET A 94 32.80 2.41 -9.99
C MET A 94 33.70 2.41 -11.21
N GLN A 95 34.19 3.58 -11.66
CA GLN A 95 35.18 3.68 -12.73
C GLN A 95 36.49 2.95 -12.40
N LYS A 96 36.84 2.82 -11.11
CA LYS A 96 38.01 2.06 -10.66
C LYS A 96 37.74 0.56 -10.58
N GLU A 97 36.51 0.16 -10.28
CA GLU A 97 36.11 -1.25 -10.12
C GLU A 97 35.53 -1.90 -11.40
N GLY A 98 35.21 -1.12 -12.43
CA GLY A 98 34.66 -1.62 -13.70
C GLY A 98 33.20 -2.10 -13.65
N LYS A 99 32.37 -1.59 -12.72
CA LYS A 99 30.94 -1.96 -12.55
C LYS A 99 29.97 -1.11 -13.39
N PRO A 100 28.76 -1.61 -13.69
CA PRO A 100 27.77 -0.94 -14.57
C PRO A 100 27.20 0.36 -13.99
N PRO A 101 26.56 1.21 -14.82
CA PRO A 101 26.25 2.58 -14.45
C PRO A 101 24.89 2.74 -13.76
N GLU A 102 24.88 3.71 -12.85
CA GLU A 102 23.75 4.27 -12.08
C GLU A 102 23.26 3.46 -10.87
N PRO A 103 23.82 3.71 -9.67
CA PRO A 103 23.22 3.24 -8.43
C PRO A 103 21.95 4.08 -8.14
N VAL A 104 20.89 3.43 -7.67
CA VAL A 104 19.69 4.09 -7.14
C VAL A 104 19.57 3.82 -5.64
N ILE A 105 19.14 4.82 -4.85
CA ILE A 105 18.86 4.62 -3.43
C ILE A 105 17.54 3.88 -3.35
N ASP A 106 17.55 2.65 -2.84
CA ASP A 106 16.34 1.97 -2.40
C ASP A 106 15.91 2.61 -1.07
N LEU A 107 14.87 3.45 -1.16
CA LEU A 107 14.15 3.93 0.01
C LEU A 107 13.33 2.75 0.52
N GLN A 108 13.96 1.88 1.32
CA GLN A 108 13.24 0.91 2.15
C GLN A 108 12.01 1.60 2.74
N ARG A 109 10.87 0.87 2.77
CA ARG A 109 9.54 1.43 3.05
C ARG A 109 9.61 2.43 4.19
N PRO A 110 8.98 3.62 4.03
CA PRO A 110 9.20 4.71 4.96
C PRO A 110 8.81 4.25 6.36
N CYS A 111 9.80 4.12 7.24
CA CYS A 111 9.60 4.37 8.66
C CYS A 111 9.15 5.83 8.72
N SER A 112 7.84 6.05 8.67
CA SER A 112 7.26 7.38 8.85
C SER A 112 7.50 7.77 10.30
N PHE A 113 8.56 8.53 10.56
CA PHE A 113 8.68 9.24 11.82
C PHE A 113 7.52 10.24 11.88
N SER A 114 6.69 10.17 12.93
CA SER A 114 5.69 11.21 13.16
C SER A 114 6.42 12.55 13.34
N LYS A 115 5.82 13.66 12.90
CA LYS A 115 6.41 15.00 13.10
C LYS A 115 6.77 15.24 14.57
N ASP A 116 5.95 14.69 15.47
CA ASP A 116 6.09 14.78 16.92
C ASP A 116 7.27 13.98 17.50
N TYR A 117 7.90 13.09 16.71
CA TYR A 117 9.05 12.30 17.15
C TYR A 117 10.24 13.21 17.55
N PHE A 118 10.57 14.18 16.69
CA PHE A 118 11.70 15.07 16.91
C PHE A 118 11.44 16.12 17.99
N GLU A 119 10.17 16.48 18.22
CA GLU A 119 9.79 17.39 19.30
C GLU A 119 9.94 16.72 20.67
N LYS A 120 9.56 15.44 20.79
CA LYS A 120 9.80 14.64 22.00
C LYS A 120 11.29 14.48 22.29
N GLU A 121 12.10 14.27 21.25
CA GLU A 121 13.55 14.11 21.41
C GLU A 121 14.24 15.41 21.87
N ARG A 122 13.79 16.58 21.40
CA ARG A 122 14.29 17.88 21.91
C ARG A 122 13.84 18.20 23.33
N ALA A 123 12.62 17.81 23.71
CA ALA A 123 12.11 18.02 25.06
C ALA A 123 12.78 17.09 26.10
N ALA A 124 13.34 15.97 25.65
CA ALA A 124 14.05 15.00 26.49
C ALA A 124 15.54 15.33 26.70
N ARG A 125 16.05 16.42 26.11
CA ARG A 125 17.45 16.86 26.20
C ARG A 125 17.59 18.15 26.99
#